data_AF-A0A2D1ILB3-F1
#
_entry.id   AF-A0A2D1ILB3-F1
#
_cell.length_a   1.000
_cell.length_b   1.000
_cell.length_c   1.000
_cell.angle_alpha   90.00
_cell.angle_beta   90.00
_cell.angle_gamma   90.00
#
_symmetry.space_group_name_H-M   'P 1'
#
loop_
_entity.id
_entity.type
_entity.pdbx_description
1 polymer ?
#
loop_
_entity_poly.entity_id
_entity_poly.type
_entity_poly.pdbx_seq_one_letter_code
_entity_poly.pdbx_strand_id
1 'polypeptide(L)'
;MTYYLRNLLGSFVGLVALTGAVLTLFAYSAGPYMTLGIICGIILMILGLTLIGYINAATALQSKTQQTLYLHSVLVILLFATDLIFGNLDLLFTILRNIGFFVILQFGVYLYVKKRPMSFKESIKLI
;
A
#
# COMPACT_ATOMS: atom_id res chain seq x y z
N MET A 1 7.30 -20.95 -2.20
CA MET A 1 5.92 -20.85 -2.76
C MET A 1 4.92 -20.31 -1.75
N THR A 2 4.90 -20.83 -0.51
CA THR A 2 3.98 -20.41 0.56
C THR A 2 4.03 -18.91 0.90
N TYR A 3 5.21 -18.30 0.90
CA TYR A 3 5.38 -16.85 1.11
C TYR A 3 4.63 -16.02 0.05
N TYR A 4 4.88 -16.27 -1.24
CA TYR A 4 4.26 -15.50 -2.32
C TYR A 4 2.74 -15.63 -2.32
N LEU A 5 2.21 -16.84 -2.16
CA LEU A 5 0.77 -17.06 -2.18
C LEU A 5 0.07 -16.37 -1.00
N ARG A 6 0.59 -16.55 0.23
CA ARG A 6 0.03 -15.95 1.44
C ARG A 6 0.05 -14.44 1.38
N ASN A 7 1.19 -13.87 1.00
CA ASN A 7 1.35 -12.42 0.99
C ASN A 7 0.65 -11.77 -0.19
N LEU A 8 0.52 -12.45 -1.33
CA LEU A 8 -0.25 -11.94 -2.46
C LEU A 8 -1.72 -11.87 -2.09
N LEU A 9 -2.29 -12.95 -1.55
CA LEU A 9 -3.68 -12.98 -1.10
C LEU A 9 -3.93 -11.98 0.03
N GLY A 10 -3.05 -11.95 1.05
CA GLY A 10 -3.15 -11.02 2.16
C GLY A 10 -3.07 -9.56 1.72
N SER A 11 -2.14 -9.23 0.82
CA SER A 11 -2.01 -7.87 0.27
C SER A 11 -3.21 -7.51 -0.58
N PHE A 12 -3.70 -8.42 -1.41
CA PHE A 12 -4.87 -8.20 -2.26
C PHE A 12 -6.13 -7.94 -1.42
N VAL A 13 -6.40 -8.78 -0.43
CA VAL A 13 -7.52 -8.57 0.52
C VAL A 13 -7.34 -7.25 1.28
N GLY A 14 -6.13 -6.94 1.74
CA GLY A 14 -5.81 -5.68 2.41
C GLY A 14 -6.06 -4.46 1.54
N LEU A 15 -5.70 -4.52 0.25
CA LEU A 15 -5.97 -3.49 -0.74
C LEU A 15 -7.48 -3.32 -0.99
N VAL A 16 -8.22 -4.42 -1.17
CA VAL A 16 -9.68 -4.37 -1.36
C VAL A 16 -10.35 -3.72 -0.16
N ALA A 17 -9.98 -4.12 1.06
CA ALA A 17 -10.51 -3.54 2.29
C ALA A 17 -10.16 -2.05 2.41
N LEU A 18 -8.92 -1.67 2.10
CA LEU A 18 -8.47 -0.28 2.13
C LEU A 18 -9.23 0.59 1.12
N THR A 19 -9.36 0.12 -0.13
CA THR A 19 -10.13 0.81 -1.17
C THR A 19 -11.60 0.93 -0.78
N GLY A 20 -12.21 -0.12 -0.23
CA GLY A 20 -13.58 -0.09 0.28
C GLY A 20 -13.77 0.95 1.40
N ALA A 21 -12.84 1.04 2.34
CA ALA A 21 -12.88 2.03 3.41
C ALA A 21 -12.77 3.47 2.88
N VAL A 22 -11.90 3.70 1.89
CA VAL A 22 -11.71 5.03 1.27
C VAL A 22 -12.94 5.43 0.44
N LEU A 23 -13.53 4.50 -0.31
CA LEU A 23 -14.78 4.75 -1.04
C LEU A 23 -15.93 5.06 -0.09
N THR A 24 -16.02 4.34 1.04
CA THR A 24 -17.02 4.60 2.08
C THR A 24 -16.83 6.01 2.66
N LEU A 25 -15.59 6.39 2.99
CA LEU A 25 -15.27 7.74 3.46
C LEU A 25 -15.72 8.80 2.45
N PHE A 26 -15.41 8.61 1.17
CA PHE A 26 -15.80 9.54 0.11
C PHE A 26 -17.32 9.68 0.00
N ALA A 27 -18.07 8.58 0.09
CA ALA A 27 -19.52 8.60 0.08
C ALA A 27 -20.12 9.42 1.23
N TYR A 28 -19.52 9.36 2.44
CA TYR A 28 -20.00 10.11 3.60
C TYR A 28 -19.50 11.56 3.68
N SER A 29 -18.43 11.90 2.96
CA SER A 29 -17.82 13.24 3.02
C SER A 29 -18.45 14.27 2.08
N ALA A 30 -19.66 14.04 1.57
CA ALA A 30 -20.32 14.95 0.63
C ALA A 30 -20.60 16.34 1.22
N GLY A 31 -20.69 17.35 0.34
CA GLY A 31 -21.03 18.72 0.72
C GLY A 31 -19.84 19.50 1.33
N PRO A 32 -20.02 20.22 2.46
CA PRO A 32 -18.98 21.11 3.00
C PRO A 32 -17.72 20.38 3.48
N TYR A 33 -17.78 19.06 3.65
CA TYR A 33 -16.67 18.24 4.12
C TYR A 33 -15.89 17.55 3.00
N MET A 34 -16.21 17.81 1.73
CA MET A 34 -15.64 17.10 0.58
C MET A 34 -14.12 17.17 0.54
N THR A 35 -13.55 18.37 0.71
CA THR A 35 -12.10 18.57 0.72
C THR A 35 -11.43 17.82 1.86
N LEU A 36 -12.02 17.82 3.06
CA LEU A 36 -11.50 17.09 4.21
C LEU A 36 -11.58 15.57 3.99
N GLY A 37 -12.68 15.08 3.40
CA GLY A 37 -12.85 13.69 3.01
C GLY A 37 -11.77 13.22 2.04
N ILE A 38 -11.49 14.02 1.00
CA ILE A 38 -10.43 13.74 0.03
C ILE A 38 -9.06 13.65 0.73
N ILE A 39 -8.72 14.63 1.56
CA ILE A 39 -7.44 14.64 2.29
C ILE A 39 -7.31 13.40 3.19
N CYS A 40 -8.34 13.09 3.98
CA CYS A 40 -8.34 11.91 4.83
C CYS A 40 -8.23 10.61 4.02
N GLY A 41 -8.93 10.50 2.89
CA GLY A 41 -8.85 9.32 2.04
C GLY A 41 -7.46 9.12 1.43
N ILE A 42 -6.80 10.20 1.01
CA ILE A 42 -5.41 10.15 0.51
C ILE A 42 -4.47 9.68 1.62
N ILE A 43 -4.57 10.25 2.82
CA ILE A 43 -3.75 9.85 3.97
C ILE A 43 -3.96 8.38 4.31
N LEU A 44 -5.23 7.93 4.38
CA LEU A 44 -5.55 6.53 4.64
C LEU A 44 -4.96 5.59 3.58
N MET A 45 -5.07 5.94 2.29
CA MET A 45 -4.46 5.16 1.21
C MET A 45 -2.93 5.06 1.38
N ILE A 46 -2.26 6.18 1.63
CA ILE A 46 -0.80 6.19 1.80
C ILE A 46 -0.39 5.32 2.98
N LEU A 47 -1.04 5.49 4.13
CA LEU A 47 -0.74 4.71 5.34
C LEU A 47 -1.01 3.22 5.14
N GLY A 48 -2.16 2.86 4.56
CA GLY A 48 -2.54 1.48 4.31
C GLY A 48 -1.58 0.77 3.34
N LEU A 49 -1.26 1.39 2.21
CA LEU A 49 -0.29 0.84 1.25
C LEU A 49 1.10 0.73 1.86
N THR A 50 1.54 1.74 2.63
CA THR A 50 2.84 1.70 3.33
C THR A 50 2.88 0.54 4.33
N LEU A 51 1.80 0.31 5.08
CA LEU A 51 1.70 -0.79 6.03
C LEU A 51 1.73 -2.15 5.34
N ILE A 52 1.02 -2.32 4.22
CA ILE A 52 1.05 -3.55 3.41
C ILE A 52 2.48 -3.84 2.94
N GLY A 53 3.15 -2.84 2.36
CA GLY A 53 4.54 -2.96 1.91
C GLY A 53 5.50 -3.32 3.04
N TYR A 54 5.32 -2.72 4.21
CA TYR A 54 6.11 -3.00 5.41
C TYR A 54 5.93 -4.44 5.90
N ILE A 55 4.68 -4.92 6.02
CA ILE A 55 4.38 -6.29 6.47
C ILE A 55 4.91 -7.31 5.48
N ASN A 56 4.81 -7.03 4.18
CA ASN A 56 5.38 -7.89 3.15
C ASN A 56 6.90 -8.02 3.31
N ALA A 57 7.62 -6.91 3.51
CA ALA A 57 9.05 -6.95 3.78
C ALA A 57 9.39 -7.65 5.11
N ALA A 58 8.54 -7.51 6.12
CA ALA A 58 8.72 -8.13 7.43
C ALA A 58 8.69 -9.65 7.37
N THR A 59 7.81 -10.19 6.54
CA THR A 59 7.57 -11.63 6.40
C THR A 59 8.43 -12.28 5.31
N ALA A 60 9.15 -11.49 4.51
CA ALA A 60 10.08 -11.99 3.50
C ALA A 60 11.27 -12.73 4.15
N LEU A 61 11.53 -13.95 3.66
CA LEU A 61 12.50 -14.90 4.23
C LEU A 61 13.95 -14.61 3.79
N GLN A 62 14.14 -14.22 2.54
CA GLN A 62 15.46 -13.92 1.95
C GLN A 62 15.32 -12.77 0.95
N SER A 63 16.41 -12.05 0.68
CA SER A 63 16.45 -10.96 -0.32
C SER A 63 15.20 -10.07 -0.31
N LYS A 64 14.85 -9.53 0.88
CA LYS A 64 13.58 -8.86 1.19
C LYS A 64 13.10 -7.93 0.07
N THR A 65 13.97 -7.03 -0.38
CA THR A 65 13.71 -6.09 -1.47
C THR A 65 13.32 -6.77 -2.78
N GLN A 66 14.04 -7.81 -3.21
CA GLN A 66 13.76 -8.52 -4.46
C GLN A 66 12.46 -9.33 -4.36
N GLN A 67 12.23 -10.03 -3.25
CA GLN A 67 11.02 -10.81 -3.04
C GLN A 67 9.77 -9.91 -3.01
N THR A 68 9.83 -8.77 -2.34
CA THR A 68 8.72 -7.81 -2.30
C THR A 68 8.55 -7.04 -3.61
N LEU A 69 9.64 -6.76 -4.34
CA LEU A 69 9.55 -6.18 -5.69
C LEU A 69 8.72 -7.08 -6.60
N TYR A 70 9.05 -8.37 -6.69
CA TYR A 70 8.30 -9.31 -7.50
C TYR A 70 6.83 -9.39 -7.07
N LEU A 71 6.58 -9.53 -5.75
CA LEU A 71 5.23 -9.59 -5.19
C LEU A 71 4.39 -8.36 -5.57
N HIS A 72 4.93 -7.15 -5.37
CA HIS A 72 4.22 -5.92 -5.64
C HIS A 72 4.00 -5.69 -7.14
N SER A 73 4.94 -6.11 -8.00
CA SER A 73 4.75 -6.05 -9.45
C SER A 73 3.58 -6.90 -9.90
N VAL A 74 3.50 -8.16 -9.44
CA VAL A 74 2.36 -9.04 -9.75
C VAL A 74 1.05 -8.45 -9.23
N LEU A 75 1.05 -7.95 -8.00
CA LEU A 75 -0.13 -7.36 -7.38
C LEU A 75 -0.65 -6.13 -8.14
N VAL A 76 0.25 -5.22 -8.55
CA VAL A 76 -0.13 -4.01 -9.30
C VAL A 76 -0.58 -4.35 -10.72
N ILE A 77 0.01 -5.37 -11.37
CA ILE A 77 -0.48 -5.85 -12.67
C ILE A 77 -1.90 -6.42 -12.54
N LEU A 78 -2.19 -7.18 -11.48
CA LEU A 78 -3.54 -7.71 -11.23
C LEU A 78 -4.55 -6.60 -10.95
N LEU A 79 -4.18 -5.59 -10.15
CA LEU A 79 -5.01 -4.41 -9.91
C LEU A 79 -5.27 -3.64 -11.20
N PHE A 80 -4.23 -3.39 -11.99
CA PHE A 80 -4.34 -2.74 -13.28
C PHE A 80 -5.26 -3.51 -14.24
N ALA A 81 -5.13 -4.84 -14.32
CA ALA A 81 -6.02 -5.66 -15.13
C ALA A 81 -7.48 -5.60 -14.63
N THR A 82 -7.68 -5.60 -13.31
CA THR A 82 -9.01 -5.45 -12.70
C THR A 82 -9.62 -4.09 -13.04
N ASP A 83 -8.82 -3.03 -13.00
CA ASP A 83 -9.25 -1.69 -13.37
C ASP A 83 -9.57 -1.55 -14.86
N LEU A 84 -8.85 -2.25 -15.74
CA LEU A 84 -9.17 -2.25 -17.17
C LEU A 84 -10.47 -2.98 -17.49
N ILE A 85 -10.81 -4.01 -16.72
CA ILE A 85 -12.02 -4.82 -16.94
C ILE A 85 -13.26 -4.17 -16.31
N PHE A 86 -13.11 -3.62 -15.10
CA PHE A 86 -14.23 -3.17 -14.27
C PHE A 86 -14.22 -1.66 -13.98
N GLY A 87 -13.14 -0.96 -14.29
CA GLY A 87 -12.97 0.46 -13.99
C GLY A 87 -13.60 1.37 -15.05
N ASN A 88 -14.05 2.54 -14.59
CA ASN A 88 -14.57 3.62 -15.42
C ASN A 88 -13.59 4.81 -15.53
N LEU A 89 -12.35 4.64 -15.06
CA LEU A 89 -11.33 5.69 -15.09
C LEU A 89 -10.59 5.68 -16.43
N ASP A 90 -10.25 6.88 -16.88
CA ASP A 90 -9.40 7.09 -18.06
C ASP A 90 -8.09 6.30 -17.95
N LEU A 91 -7.59 5.79 -19.09
CA LEU A 91 -6.43 4.90 -19.13
C LEU A 91 -5.20 5.55 -18.46
N LEU A 92 -4.97 6.83 -18.74
CA LEU A 92 -3.84 7.58 -18.18
C LEU A 92 -3.93 7.70 -16.66
N PHE A 93 -5.11 8.01 -16.13
CA PHE A 93 -5.32 8.08 -14.67
C PHE A 93 -5.17 6.70 -14.01
N THR A 94 -5.64 5.64 -14.67
CA THR A 94 -5.48 4.26 -14.20
C THR A 94 -4.02 3.86 -14.12
N ILE A 95 -3.20 4.20 -15.14
CA ILE A 95 -1.76 3.94 -15.14
C ILE A 95 -1.08 4.72 -14.01
N LEU A 96 -1.33 6.04 -13.92
CA LEU A 96 -0.69 6.90 -12.93
C LEU A 96 -0.97 6.44 -11.50
N ARG A 97 -2.23 6.07 -11.21
CA ARG A 97 -2.62 5.54 -9.90
C ARG A 97 -1.91 4.23 -9.57
N ASN A 98 -1.85 3.28 -10.50
CA ASN A 98 -1.21 1.99 -10.27
C ASN A 98 0.32 2.13 -10.07
N ILE A 99 0.97 3.03 -10.80
CA ILE A 99 2.38 3.40 -10.54
C ILE A 99 2.52 4.01 -9.14
N GLY A 100 1.62 4.91 -8.75
CA GLY A 100 1.60 5.50 -7.40
C GLY A 100 1.47 4.44 -6.31
N PHE A 101 0.58 3.45 -6.48
CA PHE A 101 0.44 2.34 -5.54
C PHE A 101 1.73 1.52 -5.44
N PHE A 102 2.38 1.22 -6.56
CA PHE A 102 3.66 0.52 -6.57
C PHE A 102 4.73 1.27 -5.78
N VAL A 103 4.85 2.58 -6.00
CA VAL A 103 5.85 3.42 -5.31
C VAL A 103 5.61 3.43 -3.80
N ILE A 104 4.37 3.60 -3.35
CA ILE A 104 4.05 3.62 -1.91
C ILE A 104 4.27 2.24 -1.27
N LEU A 105 3.92 1.16 -1.97
CA LEU A 105 4.21 -0.21 -1.53
C LEU A 105 5.73 -0.42 -1.36
N GLN A 106 6.56 0.05 -2.30
CA GLN A 106 8.01 -0.03 -2.16
C GLN A 106 8.57 0.91 -1.08
N PHE A 107 7.92 2.03 -0.83
CA PHE A 107 8.28 2.90 0.29
C PHE A 107 8.09 2.17 1.64
N GLY A 108 7.00 1.41 1.80
CA GLY A 108 6.80 0.55 2.98
C GLY A 108 7.92 -0.48 3.18
N VAL A 109 8.38 -1.10 2.08
CA VAL A 109 9.53 -2.02 2.09
C VAL A 109 10.80 -1.29 2.52
N TYR A 110 11.04 -0.11 1.96
CA TYR A 110 12.20 0.71 2.27
C TYR A 110 12.25 1.06 3.77
N LEU A 111 11.13 1.47 4.36
CA LEU A 111 11.04 1.75 5.79
C LEU A 111 11.37 0.53 6.65
N TYR A 112 10.92 -0.65 6.23
CA TYR A 112 11.25 -1.90 6.93
C TYR A 112 12.75 -2.23 6.83
N VAL A 113 13.31 -2.23 5.61
CA VAL A 113 14.71 -2.60 5.36
C VAL A 113 15.67 -1.62 6.00
N LYS A 114 15.36 -0.32 5.97
CA LYS A 114 16.20 0.73 6.56
C LYS A 114 15.97 0.92 8.06
N LYS A 115 15.11 0.12 8.70
CA LYS A 115 14.91 0.15 10.15
C LYS A 115 16.23 -0.22 10.84
N ARG A 116 17.02 0.80 11.20
CA ARG A 116 18.08 0.63 12.21
C ARG A 116 17.37 0.20 13.50
N PRO A 117 17.90 -0.78 14.25
CA PRO A 117 17.42 -1.02 15.60
C PRO A 117 17.83 0.19 16.44
N MET A 118 17.05 1.27 16.41
CA MET A 118 17.12 2.21 17.52
C MET A 118 16.56 1.46 18.71
N SER A 119 17.48 0.94 19.52
CA SER A 119 17.18 0.44 20.84
C SER A 119 16.48 1.57 21.59
N PHE A 120 15.33 1.28 22.20
CA PHE A 120 14.61 2.24 23.05
C PHE A 120 15.53 2.89 24.11
N LYS A 121 16.65 2.23 24.46
CA LYS A 121 17.72 2.77 25.32
C LYS A 121 18.48 3.95 24.71
N GLU A 122 18.62 4.04 23.39
CA GLU A 122 19.28 5.17 22.72
C GLU A 122 18.36 6.40 22.64
N SER A 123 17.05 6.17 22.55
CA SER A 123 16.04 7.24 22.55
C SER A 123 16.00 8.00 23.89
N ILE A 124 16.26 7.31 25.00
CA ILE A 124 16.31 7.89 26.35
C ILE A 124 17.64 8.64 26.61
N LYS A 125 18.71 8.35 25.87
CA LYS A 125 20.01 9.04 26.02
C LYS A 125 20.06 10.43 25.37
N LEU A 126 19.03 10.79 24.60
CA LEU A 126 18.94 12.05 23.85
C LEU A 126 17.95 13.06 24.47
N ILE A 127 17.35 12.72 25.61
CA ILE A 127 16.50 13.59 26.45
C ILE A 127 17.25 13.83 27.76
#